data_AF-A0A833TZI7-F1
#
_entry.id   AF-A0A833TZI7-F1
#
_cell.length_a   1.000
_cell.length_b   1.000
_cell.length_c   1.000
_cell.angle_alpha   90.00
_cell.angle_beta   90.00
_cell.angle_gamma   90.00
#
_symmetry.space_group_name_H-M   'P 1'
#
loop_
_entity.id
_entity.type
_entity.pdbx_description
1 polymer ?
#
loop_
_entity_poly.entity_id
_entity_poly.type
_entity_poly.pdbx_seq_one_letter_code
_entity_poly.pdbx_strand_id
1 'polypeptide(L)'
;MERSRRPRPRQPPNLSSSSLSSTHSRSQKFTTNPTKNVKSLDTDLDAPDRFKSGRDAQAEGDVVDSHSLPTLVGTCPFMCPAGERAQRERLRDLAVFERLNGNPRKTSPGLAVKKFCRTISIKDVQLSDVRPLPVLEDTLDYLLSLLDSTEHSFEVVHDFIFDRTRSIRQDLSMQNIINEKAIYMYEKMVQFHVTSCHKLQSCRDPNISSVHYLNMEQLTKALASLFNLYDANRNYDYIYENEAEFRSFYVLLHLGPNSQPMGESLSLWFRHVPVPIINSKEMCFARKILRFFRMGNYIRFLSITASEASHLQYCIIEPYVSEVRGLALSCINNGGYKLHPYPLAHLSKLLMMKIWYHFVMLVVLKRT
;
A
#
# COMPACT_ATOMS: atom_id res chain seq x y z
N MET A 1 14.01 51.46 -67.18
CA MET A 1 13.40 50.29 -67.83
C MET A 1 13.94 49.07 -67.10
N GLU A 2 13.17 48.35 -66.26
CA GLU A 2 12.08 47.41 -66.62
C GLU A 2 12.57 46.26 -67.53
N ARG A 3 12.20 44.98 -67.33
CA ARG A 3 11.07 44.43 -66.56
C ARG A 3 11.23 42.96 -66.13
N SER A 4 10.55 42.63 -65.04
CA SER A 4 10.12 41.31 -64.54
C SER A 4 9.64 40.27 -65.57
N ARG A 5 9.77 38.96 -65.26
CA ARG A 5 8.63 37.99 -65.31
C ARG A 5 8.88 36.65 -64.57
N ARG A 6 7.83 36.19 -63.87
CA ARG A 6 7.57 34.83 -63.29
C ARG A 6 6.75 34.00 -64.32
N PRO A 7 6.13 32.83 -63.97
CA PRO A 7 6.64 31.52 -63.44
C PRO A 7 6.08 30.31 -64.27
N ARG A 8 6.28 29.04 -63.85
CA ARG A 8 5.25 27.93 -63.80
C ARG A 8 5.81 26.57 -63.26
N PRO A 9 4.97 25.53 -62.93
CA PRO A 9 5.10 24.84 -61.63
C PRO A 9 4.88 23.30 -61.60
N ARG A 10 4.71 22.75 -60.38
CA ARG A 10 4.01 21.51 -59.92
C ARG A 10 4.86 20.30 -59.46
N GLN A 11 4.31 19.67 -58.42
CA GLN A 11 4.72 18.52 -57.58
C GLN A 11 3.46 17.63 -57.37
N PRO A 12 3.53 16.46 -56.69
CA PRO A 12 4.63 15.49 -56.60
C PRO A 12 4.13 14.12 -57.19
N PRO A 13 3.75 13.01 -56.51
CA PRO A 13 3.90 12.52 -55.12
C PRO A 13 4.57 11.12 -54.95
N ASN A 14 5.04 10.87 -53.72
CA ASN A 14 4.96 9.61 -52.93
C ASN A 14 5.98 8.45 -52.98
N LEU A 15 6.17 7.93 -51.75
CA LEU A 15 6.65 6.62 -51.28
C LEU A 15 8.16 6.32 -51.28
N SER A 16 8.72 6.25 -50.06
CA SER A 16 9.73 5.25 -49.71
C SER A 16 9.66 4.86 -48.23
N SER A 17 9.52 3.56 -47.99
CA SER A 17 9.96 2.88 -46.77
C SER A 17 11.38 2.37 -46.99
N SER A 18 12.19 2.29 -45.94
CA SER A 18 13.26 1.27 -45.81
C SER A 18 13.93 1.35 -44.44
N SER A 19 14.62 0.26 -44.11
CA SER A 19 15.10 -0.11 -42.79
C SER A 19 16.62 -0.25 -42.73
N LEU A 20 17.16 -0.21 -41.50
CA LEU A 20 18.39 -0.87 -41.04
C LEU A 20 19.74 -0.52 -41.71
N SER A 21 20.68 -0.04 -40.89
CA SER A 21 22.01 -0.66 -40.79
C SER A 21 22.61 -0.43 -39.39
N SER A 22 23.44 -1.38 -38.95
CA SER A 22 23.98 -1.49 -37.59
C SER A 22 25.47 -1.17 -37.54
N THR A 23 26.03 -0.89 -36.36
CA THR A 23 27.50 -0.89 -36.17
C THR A 23 27.89 -1.33 -34.76
N HIS A 24 28.88 -2.23 -34.67
CA HIS A 24 29.40 -2.81 -33.43
C HIS A 24 30.49 -1.96 -32.75
N SER A 25 30.58 -2.04 -31.42
CA SER A 25 31.84 -1.94 -30.66
C SER A 25 31.66 -2.72 -29.33
N ARG A 26 32.10 -3.98 -29.28
CA ARG A 26 33.44 -4.50 -28.90
C ARG A 26 33.76 -4.36 -27.40
N SER A 27 33.70 -5.50 -26.73
CA SER A 27 33.99 -5.70 -25.30
C SER A 27 35.50 -5.77 -24.99
N GLN A 28 35.85 -5.43 -23.75
CA GLN A 28 37.12 -5.84 -23.12
C GLN A 28 36.84 -6.96 -22.10
N LYS A 29 37.74 -7.95 -22.07
CA LYS A 29 37.75 -9.03 -21.08
C LYS A 29 38.85 -8.73 -20.05
N PHE A 30 38.56 -8.98 -18.78
CA PHE A 30 39.59 -9.29 -17.79
C PHE A 30 39.29 -10.66 -17.17
N THR A 31 40.35 -11.46 -16.99
CA THR A 31 40.29 -12.84 -16.50
C THR A 31 41.12 -13.00 -15.23
N THR A 32 40.51 -13.45 -14.15
CA THR A 32 41.19 -14.07 -13.00
C THR A 32 40.32 -15.19 -12.43
N ASN A 33 40.96 -16.28 -12.00
CA ASN A 33 40.34 -17.57 -11.68
C ASN A 33 40.17 -17.78 -10.13
N PRO A 34 39.62 -18.91 -9.63
CA PRO A 34 38.55 -18.84 -8.61
C PRO A 34 38.93 -19.29 -7.18
N THR A 35 38.07 -18.96 -6.21
CA THR A 35 38.02 -19.66 -4.90
C THR A 35 36.61 -19.76 -4.27
N LYS A 36 36.09 -21.00 -4.25
CA LYS A 36 35.31 -21.69 -3.19
C LYS A 36 34.08 -21.03 -2.50
N ASN A 37 32.92 -21.61 -2.80
CA ASN A 37 31.82 -22.03 -1.90
C ASN A 37 31.31 -21.09 -0.78
N VAL A 38 30.15 -20.48 -1.04
CA VAL A 38 29.00 -20.50 -0.10
C VAL A 38 27.74 -20.81 -0.91
N LYS A 39 26.88 -21.73 -0.43
CA LYS A 39 25.61 -22.06 -1.10
C LYS A 39 24.51 -21.09 -0.63
N SER A 40 24.02 -20.24 -1.53
CA SER A 40 22.67 -19.68 -1.44
C SER A 40 21.71 -20.61 -2.19
N LEU A 41 20.66 -21.08 -1.52
CA LEU A 41 19.48 -21.61 -2.22
C LEU A 41 18.51 -20.44 -2.37
N ASP A 42 18.24 -20.07 -3.61
CA ASP A 42 17.09 -19.25 -3.94
C ASP A 42 15.81 -20.08 -3.77
N THR A 43 14.73 -19.46 -3.29
CA THR A 43 13.39 -20.03 -3.39
C THR A 43 12.43 -18.91 -3.76
N ASP A 44 12.09 -18.86 -5.04
CA ASP A 44 10.99 -18.07 -5.57
C ASP A 44 9.64 -18.58 -5.05
N LEU A 45 8.59 -17.80 -5.39
CA LEU A 45 7.15 -18.08 -5.32
C LEU A 45 6.45 -17.67 -4.02
N ASP A 46 5.69 -16.58 -4.10
CA ASP A 46 4.28 -16.59 -3.72
C ASP A 46 3.52 -15.44 -4.39
N ALA A 47 2.64 -15.78 -5.34
CA ALA A 47 1.67 -14.87 -5.95
C ALA A 47 0.27 -15.50 -5.81
N PRO A 48 -0.77 -14.74 -5.42
CA PRO A 48 -2.09 -15.31 -5.17
C PRO A 48 -2.78 -15.66 -6.49
N ASP A 49 -3.17 -16.92 -6.64
CA ASP A 49 -3.77 -17.42 -7.87
C ASP A 49 -5.21 -16.90 -8.09
N ARG A 50 -5.58 -16.76 -9.36
CA ARG A 50 -6.86 -16.20 -9.80
C ARG A 50 -7.88 -17.30 -10.01
N PHE A 51 -8.95 -17.30 -9.23
CA PHE A 51 -10.17 -18.05 -9.56
C PHE A 51 -10.64 -17.68 -10.99
N LYS A 52 -10.53 -18.64 -11.90
CA LYS A 52 -11.13 -18.59 -13.24
C LYS A 52 -12.11 -19.73 -13.41
N SER A 53 -13.37 -19.37 -13.63
CA SER A 53 -14.39 -20.29 -14.13
C SER A 53 -14.01 -20.77 -15.54
N GLY A 54 -14.02 -22.09 -15.74
CA GLY A 54 -13.87 -22.75 -17.04
C GLY A 54 -14.69 -24.03 -17.05
N ARG A 55 -15.46 -24.26 -18.12
CA ARG A 55 -16.32 -25.44 -18.27
C ARG A 55 -15.60 -26.57 -19.01
N ASP A 56 -16.18 -27.76 -18.87
CA ASP A 56 -16.09 -28.92 -19.77
C ASP A 56 -14.78 -29.72 -19.84
N ALA A 57 -14.68 -30.75 -18.98
CA ALA A 57 -14.23 -32.09 -19.36
C ALA A 57 -14.81 -33.13 -18.37
N GLN A 58 -15.39 -34.23 -18.88
CA GLN A 58 -16.03 -35.26 -18.05
C GLN A 58 -15.03 -36.26 -17.48
N ALA A 59 -15.12 -36.50 -16.16
CA ALA A 59 -14.71 -37.75 -15.51
C ALA A 59 -15.56 -37.91 -14.24
N GLU A 60 -16.11 -39.11 -14.01
CA GLU A 60 -16.99 -39.37 -12.86
C GLU A 60 -16.19 -39.44 -11.54
N GLY A 61 -16.73 -38.82 -10.50
CA GLY A 61 -16.19 -38.83 -9.13
C GLY A 61 -17.11 -38.04 -8.22
N ASP A 62 -17.43 -38.60 -7.05
CA ASP A 62 -18.53 -38.20 -6.17
C ASP A 62 -18.71 -36.69 -5.96
N VAL A 63 -19.94 -36.21 -6.21
CA VAL A 63 -20.35 -34.83 -5.91
C VAL A 63 -20.50 -34.68 -4.40
N VAL A 64 -19.41 -34.36 -3.72
CA VAL A 64 -19.44 -33.87 -2.34
C VAL A 64 -19.96 -32.43 -2.38
N ASP A 65 -21.16 -32.23 -1.85
CA ASP A 65 -21.79 -30.91 -1.76
C ASP A 65 -20.94 -29.93 -0.93
N SER A 66 -20.38 -28.93 -1.61
CA SER A 66 -19.53 -27.90 -1.01
C SER A 66 -20.25 -26.98 -0.02
N HIS A 67 -21.58 -27.08 0.12
CA HIS A 67 -22.37 -26.28 1.05
C HIS A 67 -22.47 -26.84 2.48
N SER A 68 -21.75 -27.93 2.80
CA SER A 68 -21.86 -28.63 4.10
C SER A 68 -20.58 -28.71 4.95
N LEU A 69 -19.52 -27.97 4.61
CA LEU A 69 -18.38 -27.80 5.53
C LEU A 69 -18.83 -26.97 6.75
N PRO A 70 -18.65 -27.48 7.99
CA PRO A 70 -19.03 -26.72 9.18
C PRO A 70 -18.19 -25.44 9.28
N THR A 71 -18.86 -24.29 9.30
CA THR A 71 -18.22 -22.98 9.48
C THR A 71 -17.37 -23.01 10.75
N LEU A 72 -16.05 -22.82 10.59
CA LEU A 72 -15.14 -22.72 11.73
C LEU A 72 -15.55 -21.49 12.56
N VAL A 73 -15.98 -21.70 13.80
CA VAL A 73 -16.25 -20.63 14.77
C VAL A 73 -15.28 -20.77 15.94
N GLY A 74 -14.43 -19.76 16.11
CA GLY A 74 -13.48 -19.69 17.21
C GLY A 74 -14.18 -19.54 18.56
N THR A 75 -13.62 -20.15 19.59
CA THR A 75 -14.18 -20.14 20.96
C THR A 75 -13.25 -19.47 21.97
N CYS A 76 -12.15 -18.85 21.54
CA CYS A 76 -11.23 -18.14 22.42
C CYS A 76 -11.88 -16.87 23.01
N PRO A 77 -12.12 -16.78 24.33
CA PRO A 77 -12.84 -15.64 24.93
C PRO A 77 -11.92 -14.45 25.29
N PHE A 78 -10.69 -14.42 24.76
CA PHE A 78 -9.67 -13.43 25.11
C PHE A 78 -8.87 -13.00 23.88
N MET A 79 -8.19 -11.84 23.97
CA MET A 79 -7.33 -11.31 22.90
C MET A 79 -6.17 -12.24 22.49
N CYS A 80 -5.81 -13.22 23.32
CA CYS A 80 -4.78 -14.24 23.09
C CYS A 80 -5.18 -15.59 23.72
N PRO A 81 -5.09 -16.74 23.01
CA PRO A 81 -5.38 -18.08 23.54
C PRO A 81 -4.55 -18.45 24.77
N ALA A 82 -5.15 -19.18 25.72
CA ALA A 82 -4.48 -19.55 26.97
C ALA A 82 -3.20 -20.38 26.75
N GLY A 83 -3.20 -21.29 25.77
CA GLY A 83 -2.02 -22.07 25.38
C GLY A 83 -0.89 -21.19 24.84
N GLU A 84 -1.20 -20.26 23.93
CA GLU A 84 -0.22 -19.29 23.41
C GLU A 84 0.35 -18.41 24.53
N ARG A 85 -0.50 -17.88 25.43
CA ARG A 85 -0.04 -17.07 26.58
C ARG A 85 0.97 -17.82 27.44
N ALA A 86 0.64 -19.05 27.86
CA ALA A 86 1.50 -19.88 28.70
C ALA A 86 2.80 -20.26 27.99
N GLN A 87 2.75 -20.57 26.69
CA GLN A 87 3.93 -20.82 25.86
C GLN A 87 4.84 -19.58 25.79
N ARG A 88 4.27 -18.39 25.59
CA ARG A 88 5.02 -17.14 25.45
C ARG A 88 5.59 -16.63 26.77
N GLU A 89 4.92 -16.88 27.91
CA GLU A 89 5.52 -16.70 29.24
C GLU A 89 6.73 -17.62 29.45
N ARG A 90 6.60 -18.91 29.11
CA ARG A 90 7.69 -19.90 29.22
C ARG A 90 8.89 -19.56 28.34
N LEU A 91 8.64 -19.13 27.09
CA LEU A 91 9.67 -18.76 26.11
C LEU A 91 10.18 -17.32 26.28
N ARG A 92 9.56 -16.51 27.15
CA ARG A 92 9.83 -15.07 27.35
C ARG A 92 9.60 -14.20 26.11
N ASP A 93 8.63 -14.60 25.29
CA ASP A 93 8.28 -13.97 24.02
C ASP A 93 7.07 -13.01 24.17
N LEU A 94 7.16 -12.13 25.17
CA LEU A 94 6.17 -11.08 25.47
C LEU A 94 6.68 -9.72 24.97
N ALA A 95 5.92 -9.06 24.10
CA ALA A 95 6.15 -7.67 23.73
C ALA A 95 5.90 -6.75 24.94
N VAL A 96 6.38 -5.51 24.89
CA VAL A 96 6.39 -4.62 26.07
C VAL A 96 4.98 -4.38 26.63
N PHE A 97 4.00 -4.12 25.75
CA PHE A 97 2.59 -3.95 26.08
C PHE A 97 1.91 -5.17 26.73
N GLU A 98 2.49 -6.36 26.61
CA GLU A 98 1.91 -7.60 27.12
C GLU A 98 2.44 -7.97 28.51
N ARG A 99 3.37 -7.18 29.08
CA ARG A 99 4.09 -7.54 30.31
C ARG A 99 3.40 -7.01 31.55
N LEU A 100 2.94 -7.92 32.41
CA LEU A 100 2.36 -7.55 33.69
C LEU A 100 3.43 -6.88 34.57
N ASN A 101 3.23 -5.62 34.93
CA ASN A 101 4.18 -4.78 35.67
C ASN A 101 5.59 -4.75 35.03
N GLY A 102 5.66 -4.76 33.69
CA GLY A 102 6.92 -4.78 32.94
C GLY A 102 7.69 -6.10 32.97
N ASN A 103 7.20 -7.14 33.68
CA ASN A 103 7.89 -8.41 33.83
C ASN A 103 7.90 -9.22 32.50
N PRO A 104 9.06 -9.53 31.90
CA PRO A 104 9.14 -10.25 30.63
C PRO A 104 8.75 -11.74 30.69
N ARG A 105 8.37 -12.26 31.88
CA ARG A 105 7.94 -13.65 32.09
C ARG A 105 6.49 -13.78 32.54
N LYS A 106 5.76 -12.67 32.68
CA LYS A 106 4.36 -12.66 33.15
C LYS A 106 3.49 -11.77 32.28
N THR A 107 2.33 -12.28 31.92
CA THR A 107 1.27 -11.53 31.23
C THR A 107 -0.04 -11.62 31.99
N SER A 108 -1.12 -11.09 31.41
CA SER A 108 -2.49 -11.34 31.86
C SER A 108 -3.42 -11.54 30.66
N PRO A 109 -4.61 -12.14 30.83
CA PRO A 109 -5.58 -12.30 29.74
C PRO A 109 -6.03 -10.97 29.10
N GLY A 110 -5.93 -9.85 29.83
CA GLY A 110 -6.27 -8.51 29.36
C GLY A 110 -5.10 -7.71 28.77
N LEU A 111 -3.88 -8.28 28.72
CA LEU A 111 -2.71 -7.64 28.13
C LEU A 111 -2.18 -8.41 26.90
N ALA A 112 -2.18 -9.74 26.96
CA ALA A 112 -1.67 -10.58 25.88
C ALA A 112 -2.56 -10.51 24.64
N VAL A 113 -1.97 -10.29 23.46
CA VAL A 113 -2.67 -10.35 22.17
C VAL A 113 -2.06 -11.43 21.29
N LYS A 114 -2.90 -12.23 20.62
CA LYS A 114 -2.51 -13.36 19.76
C LYS A 114 -1.50 -12.92 18.70
N LYS A 115 -0.31 -13.54 18.65
CA LYS A 115 0.67 -13.26 17.59
C LYS A 115 0.18 -13.72 16.21
N PHE A 116 0.75 -13.16 15.15
CA PHE A 116 0.55 -13.71 13.81
C PHE A 116 1.39 -14.98 13.61
N CYS A 117 0.77 -16.07 13.14
CA CYS A 117 1.48 -17.31 12.86
C CYS A 117 1.73 -17.45 11.34
N ARG A 118 2.99 -17.54 10.93
CA ARG A 118 3.36 -17.65 9.49
C ARG A 118 2.88 -18.95 8.85
N THR A 119 2.90 -20.05 9.61
CA THR A 119 2.62 -21.41 9.16
C THR A 119 1.54 -22.01 10.05
N ILE A 120 0.30 -22.03 9.57
CA ILE A 120 -0.81 -22.69 10.25
C ILE A 120 -1.14 -23.99 9.51
N SER A 121 -1.10 -25.10 10.25
CA SER A 121 -1.69 -26.36 9.81
C SER A 121 -3.13 -26.42 10.34
N ILE A 122 -4.11 -26.44 9.44
CA ILE A 122 -5.54 -26.46 9.80
C ILE A 122 -5.88 -27.68 10.67
N LYS A 123 -5.13 -28.77 10.54
CA LYS A 123 -5.32 -30.02 11.32
C LYS A 123 -4.97 -29.88 12.81
N ASP A 124 -4.12 -28.92 13.15
CA ASP A 124 -3.59 -28.75 14.51
C ASP A 124 -4.29 -27.61 15.29
N VAL A 125 -5.03 -26.74 14.59
CA VAL A 125 -5.76 -25.60 15.19
C VAL A 125 -7.01 -26.10 15.93
N GLN A 126 -7.09 -25.82 17.22
CA GLN A 126 -8.31 -26.02 18.00
C GLN A 126 -9.22 -24.79 17.93
N LEU A 127 -10.53 -24.97 18.14
CA LEU A 127 -11.48 -23.85 18.20
C LEU A 127 -11.08 -22.82 19.28
N SER A 128 -10.49 -23.26 20.38
CA SER A 128 -9.97 -22.43 21.47
C SER A 128 -8.79 -21.52 21.09
N ASP A 129 -8.15 -21.80 19.95
CA ASP A 129 -7.00 -21.04 19.46
C ASP A 129 -7.42 -19.89 18.54
N VAL A 130 -8.69 -19.85 18.13
CA VAL A 130 -9.26 -18.85 17.22
C VAL A 130 -10.24 -17.96 17.99
N ARG A 131 -10.15 -16.64 17.80
CA ARG A 131 -11.03 -15.66 18.44
C ARG A 131 -12.32 -15.48 17.64
N PRO A 132 -13.52 -15.53 18.24
CA PRO A 132 -14.76 -15.18 17.56
C PRO A 132 -14.83 -13.69 17.25
N LEU A 133 -15.72 -13.30 16.34
CA LEU A 133 -15.85 -11.92 15.85
C LEU A 133 -15.91 -10.84 16.95
N PRO A 134 -16.72 -10.95 18.03
CA PRO A 134 -16.76 -9.89 19.05
C PRO A 134 -15.40 -9.67 19.73
N VAL A 135 -14.67 -10.75 20.03
CA VAL A 135 -13.33 -10.68 20.63
C VAL A 135 -12.33 -10.10 19.63
N LEU A 136 -12.50 -10.33 18.33
CA LEU A 136 -11.67 -9.71 17.29
C LEU A 136 -11.92 -8.20 17.18
N GLU A 137 -13.18 -7.76 17.27
CA GLU A 137 -13.56 -6.33 17.34
C GLU A 137 -12.92 -5.67 18.56
N ASP A 138 -13.18 -6.19 19.77
CA ASP A 138 -12.61 -5.68 21.03
C ASP A 138 -11.07 -5.65 21.01
N THR A 139 -10.43 -6.67 20.42
CA THR A 139 -8.96 -6.70 20.27
C THR A 139 -8.47 -5.59 19.35
N LEU A 140 -9.18 -5.31 18.25
CA LEU A 140 -8.77 -4.27 17.31
C LEU A 140 -8.88 -2.88 17.97
N ASP A 141 -9.97 -2.60 18.67
CA ASP A 141 -10.14 -1.32 19.37
C ASP A 141 -9.10 -1.13 20.49
N TYR A 142 -8.77 -2.19 21.24
CA TYR A 142 -7.65 -2.18 22.18
C TYR A 142 -6.33 -1.84 21.48
N LEU A 143 -5.98 -2.51 20.38
CA LEU A 143 -4.74 -2.24 19.64
C LEU A 143 -4.67 -0.81 19.13
N LEU A 144 -5.77 -0.28 18.58
CA LEU A 144 -5.80 1.07 18.02
C LEU A 144 -5.71 2.15 19.12
N SER A 145 -6.21 1.88 20.33
CA SER A 145 -6.03 2.78 21.48
C SER A 145 -4.55 3.02 21.86
N LEU A 146 -3.65 2.11 21.48
CA LEU A 146 -2.21 2.23 21.73
C LEU A 146 -1.49 3.18 20.76
N LEU A 147 -2.13 3.60 19.65
CA LEU A 147 -1.49 4.41 18.60
C LEU A 147 -1.06 5.82 19.02
N ASP A 148 -1.69 6.33 20.07
CA ASP A 148 -1.43 7.64 20.66
C ASP A 148 -0.72 7.52 22.03
N SER A 149 -0.28 6.32 22.40
CA SER A 149 0.59 6.13 23.57
C SER A 149 1.92 6.86 23.37
N THR A 150 2.32 7.60 24.41
CA THR A 150 3.59 8.34 24.46
C THR A 150 4.65 7.62 25.30
N GLU A 151 4.32 6.46 25.89
CA GLU A 151 5.23 5.69 26.76
C GLU A 151 6.35 5.01 25.98
N HIS A 152 6.13 4.73 24.69
CA HIS A 152 7.05 4.01 23.82
C HIS A 152 7.22 4.74 22.48
N SER A 153 8.33 4.47 21.78
CA SER A 153 8.56 5.04 20.46
C SER A 153 7.56 4.47 19.44
N PHE A 154 7.27 5.23 18.38
CA PHE A 154 6.26 4.83 17.41
C PHE A 154 6.61 3.52 16.70
N GLU A 155 7.89 3.22 16.51
CA GLU A 155 8.38 1.95 15.95
C GLU A 155 7.95 0.75 16.81
N VAL A 156 8.08 0.86 18.14
CA VAL A 156 7.67 -0.20 19.08
C VAL A 156 6.15 -0.41 19.09
N VAL A 157 5.39 0.69 19.04
CA VAL A 157 3.92 0.67 18.90
C VAL A 157 3.50 0.05 17.56
N HIS A 158 4.13 0.49 16.47
CA HIS A 158 3.91 -0.01 15.12
C HIS A 158 4.14 -1.51 15.04
N ASP A 159 5.31 -2.00 15.42
CA ASP A 159 5.68 -3.42 15.25
C ASP A 159 4.74 -4.35 16.03
N PHE A 160 4.24 -3.89 17.19
CA PHE A 160 3.23 -4.61 17.95
C PHE A 160 1.90 -4.66 17.19
N ILE A 161 1.32 -3.51 16.83
CA ILE A 161 0.01 -3.44 16.17
C ILE A 161 0.06 -4.10 14.78
N PHE A 162 1.15 -3.92 14.04
CA PHE A 162 1.40 -4.53 12.73
C PHE A 162 1.35 -6.06 12.79
N ASP A 163 1.98 -6.70 13.79
CA ASP A 163 1.89 -8.15 13.94
C ASP A 163 0.49 -8.59 14.39
N ARG A 164 -0.12 -7.90 15.36
CA ARG A 164 -1.40 -8.32 15.96
C ARG A 164 -2.59 -8.11 15.03
N THR A 165 -2.60 -7.06 14.20
CA THR A 165 -3.61 -6.86 13.14
C THR A 165 -3.54 -7.94 12.05
N ARG A 166 -2.34 -8.44 11.71
CA ARG A 166 -2.20 -9.62 10.82
C ARG A 166 -2.79 -10.88 11.45
N SER A 167 -2.64 -11.07 12.77
CA SER A 167 -3.29 -12.16 13.52
C SER A 167 -4.82 -12.04 13.50
N ILE A 168 -5.36 -10.83 13.64
CA ILE A 168 -6.81 -10.57 13.52
C ILE A 168 -7.32 -10.94 12.12
N ARG A 169 -6.64 -10.48 11.06
CA ARG A 169 -6.98 -10.84 9.67
C ARG A 169 -6.91 -12.34 9.40
N GLN A 170 -5.93 -13.02 10.01
CA GLN A 170 -5.78 -14.47 9.93
C GLN A 170 -6.97 -15.19 10.59
N ASP A 171 -7.40 -14.77 11.78
CA ASP A 171 -8.60 -15.33 12.44
C ASP A 171 -9.90 -15.04 11.68
N LEU A 172 -10.06 -13.83 11.10
CA LEU A 172 -11.21 -13.50 10.22
C LEU A 172 -11.24 -14.42 8.99
N SER A 173 -10.08 -14.66 8.36
CA SER A 173 -9.96 -15.49 7.17
C SER A 173 -10.19 -16.98 7.45
N MET A 174 -9.68 -17.51 8.58
CA MET A 174 -9.88 -18.91 8.95
C MET A 174 -11.36 -19.24 9.23
N GLN A 175 -12.11 -18.27 9.75
CA GLN A 175 -13.55 -18.41 10.06
C GLN A 175 -14.45 -18.02 8.87
N ASN A 176 -13.88 -17.63 7.73
CA ASN A 176 -14.60 -17.12 6.56
C ASN A 176 -15.63 -16.01 6.89
N ILE A 177 -15.26 -15.08 7.79
CA ILE A 177 -16.16 -14.02 8.23
C ILE A 177 -16.20 -12.91 7.17
N ILE A 178 -17.38 -12.74 6.55
CA ILE A 178 -17.59 -11.83 5.43
C ILE A 178 -18.68 -10.77 5.67
N ASN A 179 -18.93 -10.33 6.90
CA ASN A 179 -20.02 -9.37 7.21
C ASN A 179 -19.56 -7.90 7.31
N GLU A 180 -20.52 -6.99 7.52
CA GLU A 180 -20.27 -5.53 7.65
C GLU A 180 -19.30 -5.18 8.79
N LYS A 181 -19.33 -5.93 9.90
CA LYS A 181 -18.36 -5.77 11.01
C LYS A 181 -16.94 -6.06 10.53
N ALA A 182 -16.74 -7.14 9.75
CA ALA A 182 -15.44 -7.42 9.16
C ALA A 182 -14.99 -6.32 8.17
N ILE A 183 -15.91 -5.75 7.38
CA ILE A 183 -15.61 -4.57 6.53
C ILE A 183 -15.06 -3.43 7.40
N TYR A 184 -15.78 -3.00 8.44
CA TYR A 184 -15.34 -1.92 9.34
C TYR A 184 -13.97 -2.20 9.99
N MET A 185 -13.74 -3.43 10.43
CA MET A 185 -12.43 -3.83 10.96
C MET A 185 -11.31 -3.71 9.92
N TYR A 186 -11.56 -4.10 8.67
CA TYR A 186 -10.60 -3.96 7.59
C TYR A 186 -10.33 -2.50 7.23
N GLU A 187 -11.36 -1.65 7.22
CA GLU A 187 -11.22 -0.19 7.05
C GLU A 187 -10.29 0.41 8.13
N LYS A 188 -10.51 0.06 9.40
CA LYS A 188 -9.65 0.45 10.54
C LYS A 188 -8.21 -0.03 10.42
N MET A 189 -7.99 -1.28 10.01
CA MET A 189 -6.63 -1.82 9.79
C MET A 189 -5.92 -1.13 8.62
N VAL A 190 -6.64 -0.78 7.55
CA VAL A 190 -6.08 0.02 6.45
C VAL A 190 -5.75 1.44 6.90
N GLN A 191 -6.60 2.10 7.71
CA GLN A 191 -6.32 3.41 8.31
C GLN A 191 -5.05 3.38 9.18
N PHE A 192 -4.86 2.33 9.99
CA PHE A 192 -3.63 2.09 10.75
C PHE A 192 -2.40 2.03 9.83
N HIS A 193 -2.43 1.20 8.78
CA HIS A 193 -1.30 1.04 7.86
C HIS A 193 -0.96 2.34 7.11
N VAL A 194 -1.97 3.08 6.63
CA VAL A 194 -1.78 4.39 5.96
C VAL A 194 -1.17 5.42 6.91
N THR A 195 -1.69 5.53 8.14
CA THR A 195 -1.16 6.42 9.18
C THR A 195 0.26 6.04 9.58
N SER A 196 0.56 4.73 9.60
CA SER A 196 1.89 4.22 9.91
C SER A 196 2.90 4.55 8.81
N CYS A 197 2.56 4.47 7.52
CA CYS A 197 3.45 4.94 6.45
C CYS A 197 3.87 6.39 6.67
N HIS A 198 2.93 7.26 7.01
CA HIS A 198 3.19 8.68 7.28
C HIS A 198 4.07 8.90 8.53
N LYS A 199 3.72 8.27 9.67
CA LYS A 199 4.50 8.39 10.91
C LYS A 199 5.93 7.83 10.74
N LEU A 200 6.10 6.67 10.10
CA LEU A 200 7.42 6.03 9.86
C LEU A 200 8.36 6.89 8.99
N GLN A 201 7.84 7.67 8.03
CA GLN A 201 8.67 8.56 7.19
C GLN A 201 9.37 9.68 7.98
N SER A 202 8.88 10.01 9.17
CA SER A 202 9.52 10.98 10.07
C SER A 202 10.66 10.38 10.90
N CYS A 203 10.79 9.05 10.94
CA CYS A 203 11.81 8.33 11.71
C CYS A 203 13.16 8.33 10.97
N ARG A 204 14.27 8.37 11.73
CA ARG A 204 15.65 8.47 11.20
C ARG A 204 16.45 7.17 11.23
N ASP A 205 15.81 6.05 11.56
CA ASP A 205 16.47 4.74 11.68
C ASP A 205 16.87 4.18 10.30
N PRO A 206 18.10 3.68 10.08
CA PRO A 206 18.49 3.06 8.81
C PRO A 206 17.63 1.84 8.43
N ASN A 207 17.02 1.14 9.39
CA ASN A 207 16.13 0.01 9.14
C ASN A 207 14.71 0.43 8.69
N ILE A 208 14.38 1.73 8.73
CA ILE A 208 13.02 2.22 8.43
C ILE A 208 12.53 1.80 7.03
N SER A 209 13.45 1.62 6.07
CA SER A 209 13.12 1.19 4.71
C SER A 209 12.51 -0.21 4.64
N SER A 210 12.95 -1.15 5.47
CA SER A 210 12.40 -2.52 5.46
C SER A 210 11.06 -2.57 6.21
N VAL A 211 10.94 -1.85 7.33
CA VAL A 211 9.69 -1.68 8.08
C VAL A 211 8.62 -1.03 7.20
N HIS A 212 8.95 0.05 6.50
CA HIS A 212 8.04 0.73 5.57
C HIS A 212 7.62 -0.20 4.40
N TYR A 213 8.55 -0.97 3.82
CA TYR A 213 8.24 -1.94 2.77
C TYR A 213 7.25 -3.02 3.26
N LEU A 214 7.48 -3.59 4.43
CA LEU A 214 6.57 -4.59 5.02
C LEU A 214 5.20 -4.00 5.38
N ASN A 215 5.15 -2.76 5.87
CA ASN A 215 3.90 -2.04 6.10
C ASN A 215 3.12 -1.81 4.79
N MET A 216 3.81 -1.41 3.72
CA MET A 216 3.24 -1.27 2.38
C MET A 216 2.69 -2.60 1.80
N GLU A 217 3.38 -3.70 2.03
CA GLU A 217 2.93 -5.05 1.63
C GLU A 217 1.64 -5.45 2.37
N GLN A 218 1.58 -5.23 3.69
CA GLN A 218 0.37 -5.55 4.46
C GLN A 218 -0.79 -4.60 4.17
N LEU A 219 -0.53 -3.31 3.91
CA LEU A 219 -1.52 -2.35 3.42
C LEU A 219 -2.19 -2.86 2.13
N THR A 220 -1.38 -3.29 1.16
CA THR A 220 -1.87 -3.84 -0.11
C THR A 220 -2.71 -5.10 0.11
N LYS A 221 -2.22 -6.02 0.97
CA LYS A 221 -2.96 -7.25 1.31
C LYS A 221 -4.27 -6.95 2.07
N ALA A 222 -4.31 -5.93 2.92
CA ALA A 222 -5.50 -5.52 3.65
C ALA A 222 -6.53 -4.85 2.73
N LEU A 223 -6.10 -3.97 1.83
CA LEU A 223 -6.94 -3.36 0.79
C LEU A 223 -7.55 -4.42 -0.14
N ALA A 224 -6.78 -5.41 -0.57
CA ALA A 224 -7.29 -6.50 -1.41
C ALA A 224 -8.39 -7.31 -0.71
N SER A 225 -8.19 -7.65 0.57
CA SER A 225 -9.22 -8.30 1.39
C SER A 225 -10.47 -7.40 1.57
N LEU A 226 -10.29 -6.10 1.85
CA LEU A 226 -11.39 -5.14 1.99
C LEU A 226 -12.22 -5.01 0.71
N PHE A 227 -11.58 -4.95 -0.45
CA PHE A 227 -12.25 -4.89 -1.75
C PHE A 227 -13.07 -6.16 -2.02
N ASN A 228 -12.50 -7.33 -1.74
CA ASN A 228 -13.24 -8.59 -1.85
C ASN A 228 -14.46 -8.62 -0.91
N LEU A 229 -14.37 -8.03 0.29
CA LEU A 229 -15.50 -7.93 1.22
C LEU A 229 -16.60 -6.97 0.70
N TYR A 230 -16.23 -5.78 0.19
CA TYR A 230 -17.20 -4.88 -0.45
C TYR A 230 -17.91 -5.56 -1.63
N ASP A 231 -17.17 -6.28 -2.47
CA ASP A 231 -17.72 -6.93 -3.65
C ASP A 231 -18.56 -8.18 -3.30
N ALA A 232 -18.20 -8.93 -2.26
CA ALA A 232 -18.98 -10.07 -1.76
C ALA A 232 -20.29 -9.68 -1.05
N ASN A 233 -20.37 -8.49 -0.45
CA ASN A 233 -21.57 -8.01 0.24
C ASN A 233 -22.45 -7.08 -0.62
N ARG A 234 -22.08 -6.82 -1.87
CA ARG A 234 -22.78 -5.86 -2.74
C ARG A 234 -24.16 -6.37 -3.15
N ASN A 235 -25.18 -5.96 -2.40
CA ASN A 235 -26.58 -6.18 -2.71
C ASN A 235 -27.27 -4.87 -3.14
N TYR A 236 -28.07 -4.92 -4.22
CA TYR A 236 -29.00 -3.85 -4.65
C TYR A 236 -28.40 -2.44 -4.82
N ASP A 237 -27.35 -2.28 -5.63
CA ASP A 237 -26.66 -1.00 -5.92
C ASP A 237 -26.17 -0.22 -4.68
N TYR A 238 -26.21 -0.84 -3.50
CA TYR A 238 -25.70 -0.24 -2.27
C TYR A 238 -24.17 -0.05 -2.37
N ILE A 239 -23.72 1.08 -1.83
CA ILE A 239 -22.33 1.49 -1.75
C ILE A 239 -22.05 1.87 -0.31
N TYR A 240 -21.03 1.23 0.27
CA TYR A 240 -20.50 1.59 1.58
C TYR A 240 -19.91 3.00 1.52
N GLU A 241 -20.24 3.83 2.52
CA GLU A 241 -19.87 5.25 2.58
C GLU A 241 -18.37 5.48 2.31
N ASN A 242 -17.51 4.64 2.90
CA ASN A 242 -16.07 4.77 2.81
C ASN A 242 -15.44 4.05 1.59
N GLU A 243 -16.20 3.24 0.84
CA GLU A 243 -15.64 2.41 -0.24
C GLU A 243 -14.92 3.27 -1.29
N ALA A 244 -15.50 4.43 -1.63
CA ALA A 244 -14.89 5.38 -2.56
C ALA A 244 -13.51 5.85 -2.11
N GLU A 245 -13.34 6.14 -0.80
CA GLU A 245 -12.05 6.56 -0.25
C GLU A 245 -11.03 5.41 -0.30
N PHE A 246 -11.38 4.22 0.20
CA PHE A 246 -10.47 3.08 0.22
C PHE A 246 -10.10 2.58 -1.19
N ARG A 247 -11.04 2.59 -2.14
CA ARG A 247 -10.74 2.30 -3.56
C ARG A 247 -9.82 3.38 -4.17
N SER A 248 -9.94 4.64 -3.75
CA SER A 248 -9.05 5.72 -4.20
C SER A 248 -7.59 5.49 -3.78
N PHE A 249 -7.35 4.89 -2.61
CA PHE A 249 -6.00 4.59 -2.12
C PHE A 249 -5.25 3.66 -3.08
N TYR A 250 -5.91 2.64 -3.63
CA TYR A 250 -5.31 1.75 -4.62
C TYR A 250 -4.77 2.52 -5.84
N VAL A 251 -5.50 3.53 -6.31
CA VAL A 251 -5.05 4.39 -7.43
C VAL A 251 -3.86 5.28 -7.05
N LEU A 252 -3.86 5.83 -5.83
CA LEU A 252 -2.77 6.68 -5.32
C LEU A 252 -1.48 5.88 -5.04
N LEU A 253 -1.59 4.62 -4.67
CA LEU A 253 -0.44 3.72 -4.46
C LEU A 253 0.30 3.37 -5.77
N HIS A 254 -0.33 3.60 -6.92
CA HIS A 254 0.24 3.43 -8.27
C HIS A 254 0.84 4.72 -8.87
N LEU A 255 1.19 5.71 -8.04
CA LEU A 255 1.85 6.93 -8.50
C LEU A 255 3.31 6.67 -8.91
N GLY A 256 4.10 6.03 -8.05
CA GLY A 256 5.55 5.90 -8.22
C GLY A 256 5.99 4.94 -9.34
N PRO A 257 7.17 5.19 -9.97
CA PRO A 257 7.73 4.27 -10.97
C PRO A 257 8.14 2.91 -10.39
N ASN A 258 8.44 2.89 -9.08
CA ASN A 258 8.73 1.67 -8.30
C ASN A 258 7.48 1.13 -7.59
N SER A 259 6.25 1.49 -8.01
CA SER A 259 5.06 0.79 -7.54
C SER A 259 5.20 -0.67 -7.99
N GLN A 260 5.50 -1.56 -7.05
CA GLN A 260 5.43 -3.00 -7.26
C GLN A 260 4.06 -3.30 -7.90
N PRO A 261 3.96 -4.18 -8.90
CA PRO A 261 2.69 -4.46 -9.55
C PRO A 261 1.69 -5.02 -8.52
N MET A 262 0.79 -4.16 -8.03
CA MET A 262 -0.19 -4.49 -7.00
C MET A 262 -1.33 -5.29 -7.65
N GLY A 263 -1.04 -6.55 -7.98
CA GLY A 263 -1.95 -7.41 -8.73
C GLY A 263 -2.04 -7.01 -10.19
N GLU A 264 -3.22 -6.64 -10.66
CA GLU A 264 -3.46 -6.31 -12.06
C GLU A 264 -3.18 -4.84 -12.41
N SER A 265 -2.90 -4.56 -13.69
CA SER A 265 -2.80 -3.19 -14.19
C SER A 265 -4.05 -2.37 -13.83
N LEU A 266 -3.87 -1.12 -13.41
CA LEU A 266 -4.98 -0.15 -13.21
C LEU A 266 -6.01 -0.15 -14.35
N SER A 267 -5.58 -0.34 -15.60
CA SER A 267 -6.47 -0.37 -16.77
C SER A 267 -7.40 -1.59 -16.84
N LEU A 268 -7.04 -2.70 -16.18
CA LEU A 268 -7.90 -3.85 -15.96
C LEU A 268 -8.72 -3.66 -14.68
N TRP A 269 -8.09 -3.22 -13.59
CA TRP A 269 -8.77 -2.98 -12.32
C TRP A 269 -9.96 -2.03 -12.44
N PHE A 270 -9.82 -0.91 -13.18
CA PHE A 270 -10.92 0.03 -13.42
C PHE A 270 -12.14 -0.58 -14.14
N ARG A 271 -12.03 -1.77 -14.76
CA ARG A 271 -13.18 -2.48 -15.36
C ARG A 271 -14.07 -3.15 -14.32
N HIS A 272 -13.52 -3.44 -13.15
CA HIS A 272 -14.19 -4.14 -12.05
C HIS A 272 -14.76 -3.16 -10.99
N VAL A 273 -14.40 -1.87 -11.07
CA VAL A 273 -14.87 -0.84 -10.12
C VAL A 273 -16.27 -0.33 -10.54
N PRO A 274 -17.27 -0.28 -9.63
CA PRO A 274 -18.60 0.23 -9.93
C PRO A 274 -18.59 1.69 -10.44
N VAL A 275 -19.50 2.01 -11.36
CA VAL A 275 -19.61 3.35 -11.97
C VAL A 275 -19.82 4.48 -10.94
N PRO A 276 -20.67 4.34 -9.88
CA PRO A 276 -20.82 5.43 -8.92
C PRO A 276 -19.56 5.63 -8.05
N ILE A 277 -18.79 4.56 -7.79
CA ILE A 277 -17.45 4.67 -7.16
C ILE A 277 -16.49 5.41 -8.09
N ILE A 278 -16.50 5.13 -9.40
CA ILE A 278 -15.67 5.86 -10.39
C ILE A 278 -15.97 7.37 -10.41
N ASN A 279 -17.25 7.73 -10.22
CA ASN A 279 -17.74 9.11 -10.24
C ASN A 279 -17.67 9.83 -8.87
N SER A 280 -17.28 9.13 -7.80
CA SER A 280 -17.08 9.72 -6.46
C SER A 280 -16.04 10.85 -6.44
N LYS A 281 -16.11 11.74 -5.45
CA LYS A 281 -15.16 12.86 -5.30
C LYS A 281 -13.74 12.34 -5.03
N GLU A 282 -13.63 11.26 -4.25
CA GLU A 282 -12.38 10.59 -3.85
C GLU A 282 -11.68 9.96 -5.06
N MET A 283 -12.43 9.22 -5.89
CA MET A 283 -11.89 8.59 -7.08
C MET A 283 -11.57 9.62 -8.18
N CYS A 284 -12.41 10.65 -8.33
CA CYS A 284 -12.11 11.79 -9.20
C CYS A 284 -10.81 12.49 -8.81
N PHE A 285 -10.60 12.74 -7.52
CA PHE A 285 -9.36 13.29 -6.97
C PHE A 285 -8.16 12.38 -7.29
N ALA A 286 -8.21 11.10 -6.96
CA ALA A 286 -7.10 10.18 -7.21
C ALA A 286 -6.72 10.08 -8.70
N ARG A 287 -7.72 10.08 -9.58
CA ARG A 287 -7.52 10.12 -11.05
C ARG A 287 -6.91 11.43 -11.53
N LYS A 288 -7.30 12.59 -10.96
CA LYS A 288 -6.65 13.89 -11.23
C LYS A 288 -5.17 13.86 -10.83
N ILE A 289 -4.86 13.43 -9.60
CA ILE A 289 -3.50 13.35 -9.06
C ILE A 289 -2.63 12.42 -9.91
N LEU A 290 -3.09 11.22 -10.23
CA LEU A 290 -2.38 10.27 -11.10
C LEU A 290 -2.07 10.88 -12.48
N ARG A 291 -3.03 11.61 -13.07
CA ARG A 291 -2.84 12.31 -14.34
C ARG A 291 -1.80 13.43 -14.22
N PHE A 292 -1.87 14.27 -13.18
CA PHE A 292 -0.92 15.38 -13.02
C PHE A 292 0.50 14.91 -12.72
N PHE A 293 0.65 13.84 -11.92
CA PHE A 293 1.94 13.19 -11.66
C PHE A 293 2.56 12.66 -12.97
N ARG A 294 1.82 11.84 -13.73
CA ARG A 294 2.30 11.27 -15.00
C ARG A 294 2.61 12.29 -16.09
N MET A 295 1.94 13.45 -16.08
CA MET A 295 2.24 14.56 -17.00
C MET A 295 3.34 15.50 -16.50
N GLY A 296 3.95 15.24 -15.33
CA GLY A 296 4.93 16.15 -14.70
C GLY A 296 4.37 17.53 -14.31
N ASN A 297 3.04 17.67 -14.18
CA ASN A 297 2.40 18.95 -13.87
C ASN A 297 2.42 19.21 -12.36
N TYR A 298 3.59 19.56 -11.85
CA TYR A 298 3.85 19.80 -10.43
C TYR A 298 2.95 20.90 -9.83
N ILE A 299 2.64 21.96 -10.58
CA ILE A 299 1.77 23.05 -10.09
C ILE A 299 0.37 22.51 -9.75
N ARG A 300 -0.28 21.80 -10.69
CA ARG A 300 -1.62 21.26 -10.46
C ARG A 300 -1.62 20.11 -9.47
N PHE A 301 -0.59 19.27 -9.48
CA PHE A 301 -0.43 18.20 -8.48
C PHE A 301 -0.43 18.79 -7.06
N LEU A 302 0.45 19.76 -6.78
CA LEU A 302 0.57 20.38 -5.47
C LEU A 302 -0.70 21.15 -5.07
N SER A 303 -1.26 21.96 -5.98
CA SER A 303 -2.44 22.78 -5.67
C SER A 303 -3.67 21.92 -5.35
N ILE A 304 -3.92 20.86 -6.14
CA ILE A 304 -5.08 19.97 -5.95
C ILE A 304 -4.88 19.08 -4.71
N THR A 305 -3.66 18.61 -4.45
CA THR A 305 -3.34 17.89 -3.19
C THR A 305 -3.62 18.77 -1.96
N ALA A 306 -3.29 20.06 -2.01
CA ALA A 306 -3.53 20.98 -0.89
C ALA A 306 -5.00 21.40 -0.72
N SER A 307 -5.81 21.38 -1.78
CA SER A 307 -7.21 21.82 -1.75
C SER A 307 -8.23 20.69 -1.57
N GLU A 308 -8.01 19.53 -2.20
CA GLU A 308 -9.03 18.47 -2.33
C GLU A 308 -8.72 17.19 -1.53
N ALA A 309 -7.47 16.94 -1.11
CA ALA A 309 -7.11 15.66 -0.47
C ALA A 309 -7.76 15.46 0.90
N SER A 310 -8.27 14.26 1.16
CA SER A 310 -8.54 13.80 2.53
C SER A 310 -7.23 13.62 3.31
N HIS A 311 -7.31 13.54 4.64
CA HIS A 311 -6.15 13.28 5.50
C HIS A 311 -5.42 11.99 5.09
N LEU A 312 -6.16 10.89 4.88
CA LEU A 312 -5.60 9.58 4.55
C LEU A 312 -5.04 9.56 3.11
N GLN A 313 -5.73 10.20 2.16
CA GLN A 313 -5.19 10.39 0.81
C GLN A 313 -3.90 11.20 0.82
N TYR A 314 -3.80 12.25 1.66
CA TYR A 314 -2.58 13.02 1.82
C TYR A 314 -1.42 12.18 2.39
N CYS A 315 -1.66 11.36 3.42
CA CYS A 315 -0.66 10.43 3.96
C CYS A 315 -0.06 9.49 2.91
N ILE A 316 -0.85 9.08 1.90
CA ILE A 316 -0.38 8.26 0.78
C ILE A 316 0.39 9.08 -0.27
N ILE A 317 -0.02 10.33 -0.52
CA ILE A 317 0.55 11.19 -1.57
C ILE A 317 1.85 11.88 -1.11
N GLU A 318 2.02 12.11 0.18
CA GLU A 318 3.15 12.85 0.78
C GLU A 318 4.56 12.45 0.27
N PRO A 319 4.95 11.16 0.17
CA PRO A 319 6.25 10.78 -0.39
C PRO A 319 6.49 11.42 -1.77
N TYR A 320 5.47 11.38 -2.61
CA TYR A 320 5.48 11.91 -3.97
C TYR A 320 5.46 13.44 -4.01
N VAL A 321 5.01 14.13 -2.96
CA VAL A 321 5.12 15.59 -2.85
C VAL A 321 6.58 16.03 -2.84
N SER A 322 7.45 15.29 -2.14
CA SER A 322 8.89 15.56 -2.09
C SER A 322 9.56 15.28 -3.45
N GLU A 323 9.21 14.17 -4.10
CA GLU A 323 9.67 13.82 -5.45
C GLU A 323 9.25 14.89 -6.49
N VAL A 324 7.97 15.27 -6.51
CA VAL A 324 7.41 16.27 -7.42
C VAL A 324 8.04 17.66 -7.21
N ARG A 325 8.34 18.04 -5.97
CA ARG A 325 9.10 19.27 -5.68
C ARG A 325 10.54 19.20 -6.23
N GLY A 326 11.21 18.05 -6.11
CA GLY A 326 12.53 17.82 -6.71
C GLY A 326 12.52 17.91 -8.24
N LEU A 327 11.54 17.27 -8.88
CA LEU A 327 11.29 17.38 -10.32
C LEU A 327 11.07 18.84 -10.75
N ALA A 328 10.21 19.56 -10.02
CA ALA A 328 9.88 20.96 -10.32
C ALA A 328 11.10 21.87 -10.25
N LEU A 329 11.95 21.71 -9.21
CA LEU A 329 13.22 22.43 -9.08
C LEU A 329 14.15 22.17 -10.28
N SER A 330 14.27 20.91 -10.71
CA SER A 330 15.05 20.54 -11.90
C SER A 330 14.49 21.19 -13.18
N CYS A 331 13.17 21.14 -13.39
CA CYS A 331 12.52 21.80 -14.52
C CYS A 331 12.74 23.32 -14.54
N ILE A 332 12.63 24.00 -13.39
CA ILE A 332 12.83 25.45 -13.27
C ILE A 332 14.30 25.82 -13.52
N ASN A 333 15.26 25.05 -12.98
CA ASN A 333 16.68 25.27 -13.18
C ASN A 333 17.13 25.07 -14.65
N ASN A 334 16.48 24.14 -15.36
CA ASN A 334 16.80 23.85 -16.76
C ASN A 334 16.07 24.76 -17.76
N GLY A 335 14.84 25.22 -17.44
CA GLY A 335 14.05 26.10 -18.29
C GLY A 335 14.25 27.61 -18.06
N GLY A 336 14.85 28.00 -16.93
CA GLY A 336 15.08 29.40 -16.57
C GLY A 336 16.27 30.03 -17.31
N TYR A 337 16.11 31.29 -17.74
CA TYR A 337 17.23 32.10 -18.24
C TYR A 337 18.19 32.42 -17.08
N LYS A 338 19.41 31.86 -17.12
CA LYS A 338 20.36 31.79 -15.99
C LYS A 338 21.04 33.12 -15.60
N LEU A 339 20.52 34.26 -16.05
CA LEU A 339 21.13 35.58 -15.82
C LEU A 339 20.99 36.05 -14.37
N HIS A 340 19.94 35.62 -13.65
CA HIS A 340 19.71 35.98 -12.25
C HIS A 340 19.23 34.77 -11.42
N PRO A 341 19.56 34.71 -10.12
CA PRO A 341 19.00 33.72 -9.21
C PRO A 341 17.47 33.80 -9.13
N TYR A 342 16.80 32.64 -9.05
CA TYR A 342 15.34 32.61 -8.93
C TYR A 342 14.90 33.08 -7.53
N PRO A 343 13.94 34.03 -7.39
CA PRO A 343 13.52 34.51 -6.09
C PRO A 343 12.93 33.40 -5.21
N LEU A 344 13.57 33.11 -4.08
CA LEU A 344 13.16 32.04 -3.15
C LEU A 344 11.71 32.22 -2.66
N ALA A 345 11.25 33.45 -2.47
CA ALA A 345 9.87 33.77 -2.10
C ALA A 345 8.85 33.26 -3.15
N HIS A 346 9.17 33.45 -4.43
CA HIS A 346 8.30 32.99 -5.52
C HIS A 346 8.34 31.47 -5.66
N LEU A 347 9.54 30.88 -5.56
CA LEU A 347 9.74 29.43 -5.62
C LEU A 347 9.00 28.70 -4.49
N SER A 348 9.07 29.22 -3.25
CA SER A 348 8.38 28.64 -2.11
C SER A 348 6.87 28.73 -2.24
N LYS A 349 6.33 29.82 -2.81
CA LYS A 349 4.90 29.96 -3.11
C LYS A 349 4.46 28.97 -4.18
N LEU A 350 5.25 28.81 -5.25
CA LEU A 350 4.97 27.91 -6.37
C LEU A 350 5.01 26.43 -5.97
N LEU A 351 5.96 26.04 -5.11
CA LEU A 351 6.16 24.66 -4.63
C LEU A 351 5.44 24.35 -3.31
N MET A 352 4.64 25.30 -2.82
CA MET A 352 3.88 25.24 -1.57
C MET A 352 4.76 24.79 -0.39
N MET A 353 5.93 25.42 -0.27
CA MET A 353 6.92 25.19 0.79
C MET A 353 6.84 26.32 1.83
N LYS A 354 7.27 26.05 3.07
CA LYS A 354 7.47 27.09 4.09
C LYS A 354 8.94 27.56 4.05
N ILE A 355 9.15 28.87 3.97
CA ILE A 355 10.49 29.46 4.10
C ILE A 355 10.79 29.63 5.59
N TRP A 356 11.83 28.96 6.05
CA TRP A 356 12.47 29.30 7.32
C TRP A 356 13.84 29.89 6.99
N TYR A 357 14.14 31.05 7.57
CA TYR A 357 15.39 31.76 7.33
C TYR A 357 16.57 30.81 7.62
N HIS A 358 17.49 30.73 6.66
CA HIS A 358 18.69 29.86 6.57
C HIS A 358 18.59 28.41 6.06
N PHE A 359 17.46 27.69 6.06
CA PHE A 359 17.42 26.33 5.47
C PHE A 359 16.09 25.97 4.81
N VAL A 360 16.14 25.51 3.55
CA VAL A 360 14.98 24.96 2.83
C VAL A 360 14.78 23.50 3.24
N MET A 361 14.02 23.27 4.30
CA MET A 361 13.55 21.94 4.69
C MET A 361 12.15 21.68 4.12
N LEU A 362 11.94 20.45 3.62
CA LEU A 362 10.64 19.94 3.22
C LEU A 362 9.72 19.81 4.45
N VAL A 363 8.91 20.83 4.72
CA VAL A 363 7.89 20.77 5.78
C VAL A 363 6.54 20.42 5.20
N VAL A 364 6.01 19.33 5.73
CA VAL A 364 4.69 18.73 5.53
C VAL A 364 3.56 19.70 5.88
N LEU A 365 2.41 19.59 5.20
CA LEU A 365 1.19 20.30 5.57
C LEU A 365 0.57 19.70 6.85
N LYS A 366 1.05 20.10 8.02
CA LYS A 366 0.19 20.08 9.22
C LYS A 366 -0.97 21.06 9.00
N ARG A 367 -2.16 20.53 8.70
CA ARG A 367 -3.42 21.15 9.15
C ARG A 367 -3.68 20.67 10.58
N THR A 368 -3.94 21.64 11.45
CA THR A 368 -4.59 21.47 12.74
C THR A 368 -6.05 21.12 12.55
#